data_AF-A0A831UEZ1-F1
#
_entry.id   AF-A0A831UEZ1-F1
#
_cell.length_a   1.000
_cell.length_b   1.000
_cell.length_c   1.000
_cell.angle_alpha   90.00
_cell.angle_beta   90.00
_cell.angle_gamma   90.00
#
_symmetry.space_group_name_H-M   'P 1'
#
loop_
_entity.id
_entity.type
_entity.pdbx_description
1 polymer ?
#
loop_
_entity_poly.entity_id
_entity_poly.type
_entity_poly.pdbx_seq_one_letter_code
_entity_poly.pdbx_strand_id
1 'polypeptide(L)' 'MIKAFIFDMDGTLVDTEVLWVDATECWLREQGFDVERGEVIDLVYGIAWRDVYAEALRRYPGLN' A
#
# COMPACT_ATOMS: atom_id res chain seq x y z
N MET A 1 -25.85 -16.19 -21.91
CA MET A 1 -26.28 -15.35 -20.78
C MET A 1 -25.44 -15.75 -19.57
N ILE A 2 -24.77 -14.77 -18.93
CA ILE A 2 -23.97 -15.01 -17.72
C ILE A 2 -24.92 -15.28 -16.55
N LYS A 3 -24.58 -16.25 -15.67
CA LYS A 3 -25.46 -16.71 -14.58
C LYS A 3 -24.91 -16.47 -13.18
N ALA A 4 -23.64 -16.07 -13.06
CA ALA A 4 -23.00 -15.78 -11.78
C ALA A 4 -21.85 -14.79 -12.00
N PHE A 5 -21.54 -14.06 -10.93
CA PHE A 5 -20.40 -13.16 -10.84
C PHE A 5 -19.63 -13.48 -9.56
N ILE A 6 -18.32 -13.35 -9.63
CA ILE A 6 -17.42 -13.41 -8.47
C ILE A 6 -16.82 -12.02 -8.37
N PHE A 7 -16.97 -11.39 -7.20
CA PHE A 7 -16.39 -10.10 -6.90
C PHE A 7 -15.28 -10.30 -5.89
N ASP A 8 -14.15 -9.66 -6.16
CA ASP A 8 -13.15 -9.46 -5.13
C ASP A 8 -13.72 -8.55 -4.03
N MET A 9 -13.20 -8.64 -2.82
CA MET A 9 -13.70 -7.85 -1.70
C MET A 9 -12.94 -6.53 -1.61
N ASP A 10 -11.64 -6.61 -1.44
CA ASP A 10 -10.75 -5.48 -1.23
C ASP A 10 -10.54 -4.70 -2.53
N GLY A 11 -10.65 -3.37 -2.49
CA GLY A 11 -10.54 -2.51 -3.67
C GLY A 11 -11.71 -2.63 -4.68
N THR A 12 -12.60 -3.61 -4.54
CA THR A 12 -13.76 -3.82 -5.43
C THR A 12 -15.10 -3.57 -4.73
N LEU A 13 -15.38 -4.27 -3.63
CA LEU A 13 -16.61 -4.07 -2.85
C LEU A 13 -16.41 -3.10 -1.68
N VAL A 14 -15.19 -3.03 -1.15
CA VAL A 14 -14.81 -2.17 -0.04
C VAL A 14 -13.51 -1.46 -0.39
N ASP A 15 -13.47 -0.15 -0.19
CA ASP A 15 -12.27 0.67 -0.41
C ASP A 15 -11.29 0.51 0.76
N THR A 16 -10.65 -0.66 0.84
CA THR A 16 -9.69 -1.03 1.90
C THR A 16 -8.24 -0.77 1.49
N GLU A 17 -7.93 -0.73 0.19
CA GLU A 17 -6.57 -0.48 -0.30
C GLU A 17 -6.06 0.91 0.12
N VAL A 18 -6.95 1.92 0.17
CA VAL A 18 -6.61 3.26 0.63
C VAL A 18 -6.11 3.29 2.09
N LEU A 19 -6.64 2.40 2.95
CA LEU A 19 -6.24 2.34 4.36
C LEU A 19 -4.80 1.88 4.51
N TRP A 20 -4.32 1.05 3.58
CA TRP A 20 -2.95 0.60 3.58
C TRP A 20 -1.98 1.70 3.15
N VAL A 21 -2.39 2.53 2.19
CA VAL A 21 -1.66 3.75 1.82
C VAL A 21 -1.58 4.67 3.03
N ASP A 22 -2.70 4.92 3.71
CA ASP A 22 -2.75 5.77 4.91
C ASP A 22 -1.84 5.25 6.02
N ALA A 23 -1.89 3.94 6.31
CA ALA A 23 -1.07 3.32 7.33
C ALA A 23 0.42 3.39 7.01
N THR A 24 0.78 3.15 5.75
CA THR A 24 2.19 3.21 5.29
C THR A 24 2.72 4.64 5.30
N GLU A 25 1.91 5.61 4.88
CA GLU A 25 2.23 7.04 4.93
C GLU A 25 2.48 7.49 6.37
N CYS A 26 1.59 7.10 7.29
CA CYS A 26 1.73 7.39 8.72
C CYS A 26 3.03 6.79 9.28
N TRP A 27 3.27 5.51 9.02
CA TRP A 27 4.46 4.81 9.49
C TRP A 27 5.76 5.43 8.99
N LEU A 28 5.86 5.75 7.69
CA LEU A 28 7.05 6.40 7.11
C LEU A 28 7.30 7.78 7.73
N ARG A 29 6.24 8.56 7.99
CA ARG A 29 6.36 9.85 8.68
C ARG A 29 6.79 9.71 10.14
N GLU A 30 6.32 8.68 10.85
CA GLU A 30 6.77 8.37 12.21
C GLU A 30 8.26 8.01 12.25
N GLN A 31 8.79 7.43 11.17
CA GLN A 31 10.24 7.20 10.99
C GLN A 31 11.03 8.46 10.58
N GLY A 32 10.35 9.61 10.40
CA GLY A 32 10.97 10.90 10.09
C GLY A 32 11.13 11.18 8.59
N PHE A 33 10.53 10.38 7.71
CA PHE A 33 10.54 10.65 6.28
C PHE A 33 9.41 11.61 5.90
N ASP A 34 9.75 12.61 5.08
CA ASP A 34 8.74 13.39 4.37
C ASP A 34 8.42 12.66 3.07
N VAL A 35 7.16 12.26 2.90
CA VAL A 35 6.70 11.40 1.81
C VAL A 35 5.46 11.97 1.14
N GLU A 36 5.44 11.92 -0.18
CA GLU A 36 4.27 12.26 -0.96
C GLU A 36 3.35 11.04 -1.10
N ARG A 37 2.03 11.26 -1.05
CA ARG A 37 1.05 10.17 -1.12
C ARG A 37 1.19 9.31 -2.37
N GLY A 38 1.56 9.91 -3.51
CA GLY A 38 1.81 9.17 -4.76
C GLY A 38 2.94 8.14 -4.62
N GLU A 39 4.01 8.48 -3.91
CA GLU A 39 5.14 7.58 -3.68
C GLU A 39 4.76 6.39 -2.79
N VAL A 40 3.85 6.63 -1.84
CA VAL A 40 3.30 5.58 -0.96
C VAL A 40 2.35 4.68 -1.73
N ILE A 41 1.52 5.22 -2.63
CA ILE A 41 0.70 4.42 -3.55
C ILE A 41 1.59 3.50 -4.39
N ASP A 42 2.65 4.03 -5.00
CA ASP A 42 3.58 3.25 -5.82
C ASP A 42 4.42 2.23 -5.03
N LEU A 43 4.45 2.35 -3.71
CA LEU A 43 5.09 1.39 -2.80
C LEU A 43 4.13 0.27 -2.37
N VAL A 44 2.84 0.56 -2.31
CA VAL A 44 1.83 -0.36 -1.77
C VAL A 44 1.08 -1.09 -2.88
N TYR A 45 0.60 -0.38 -3.90
CA TYR A 45 -0.26 -0.95 -4.93
C TYR A 45 0.52 -1.82 -5.89
N GLY A 46 -0.04 -3.00 -6.20
CA GLY A 46 0.55 -3.96 -7.11
C GLY A 46 1.78 -4.70 -6.56
N ILE A 47 2.17 -4.46 -5.30
CA ILE A 47 3.26 -5.17 -4.62
C ILE A 47 2.65 -6.18 -3.63
N ALA A 48 3.16 -7.41 -3.62
CA ALA A 48 2.72 -8.38 -2.62
C ALA A 48 3.11 -7.89 -1.22
N TRP A 49 2.24 -8.04 -0.23
CA TRP A 49 2.45 -7.56 1.14
C TRP A 49 3.84 -7.91 1.71
N ARG A 50 4.32 -9.12 1.44
CA ARG A 50 5.63 -9.60 1.92
C ARG A 50 6.81 -8.80 1.36
N ASP A 51 6.62 -8.17 0.20
CA ASP A 51 7.64 -7.45 -0.53
C ASP A 51 7.59 -5.94 -0.24
N VAL A 52 6.46 -5.41 0.26
CA VAL A 52 6.29 -3.98 0.57
C VAL A 52 7.35 -3.49 1.56
N TYR A 53 7.64 -4.25 2.63
CA TYR A 53 8.64 -3.85 3.62
C TYR A 53 10.06 -3.85 3.04
N ALA A 54 10.41 -4.86 2.23
CA ALA A 54 11.70 -4.91 1.56
C ALA A 54 11.87 -3.75 0.57
N GLU A 55 10.81 -3.41 -0.14
CA GLU A 55 10.80 -2.26 -1.05
C GLU A 55 10.88 -0.93 -0.31
N ALA A 56 10.25 -0.80 0.86
CA ALA A 56 10.36 0.37 1.71
C ALA A 56 11.80 0.59 2.18
N LEU A 57 12.47 -0.46 2.69
CA LEU A 57 13.89 -0.41 3.06
C LEU A 57 14.79 0.00 1.89
N ARG A 58 14.45 -0.43 0.67
CA ARG A 58 15.19 -0.08 -0.55
C ARG A 58 15.00 1.39 -0.95
N ARG A 59 13.76 1.90 -0.84
CA ARG A 59 13.41 3.28 -1.24
C ARG A 59 13.82 4.33 -0.22
N TYR A 60 13.86 3.98 1.07
CA TYR A 60 14.12 4.89 2.17
C TYR A 60 15.29 4.40 3.04
N PRO A 61 16.55 4.64 2.61
CA PRO A 61 17.72 4.29 3.38
C PRO A 61 17.74 5.04 4.72
N GLY A 62 17.61 4.29 5.83
CA GLY A 62 17.52 4.87 7.18
C GLY A 62 16.31 4.37 7.97
N LEU A 63 15.37 3.66 7.33
CA LEU A 63 14.38 2.86 8.06
C LEU A 63 15.08 1.73 8.82
N ASN A 64 14.76 1.61 10.11
CA ASN A 64 15.27 0.59 11.03
C ASN A 64 14.11 -0.24 11.59
#